data_AF-A0A0B8NT43-F1
#
_entry.id   AF-A0A0B8NT43-F1
#
_cell.length_a   1.000
_cell.length_b   1.000
_cell.length_c   1.000
_cell.angle_alpha   90.00
_cell.angle_beta   90.00
_cell.angle_gamma   90.00
#
_symmetry.space_group_name_H-M   'P 1'
#
loop_
_entity.id
_entity.type
_entity.pdbx_description
1 polymer ?
#
loop_
_entity_poly.entity_id
_entity_poly.type
_entity_poly.pdbx_seq_one_letter_code
_entity_poly.pdbx_strand_id
1 'polypeptide(L)'
;MHTGRHISGQYNVELEAIRSHVLTMGGLVEQQLAFALRSLVRQDYELAKKVVAEDHNVNAMEVAIDEACTRIIARRQQPQVTCVW
;
A
#
# COMPACT_ATOMS: atom_id res chain seq x y z
N MET A 1 18.91 -10.26 29.94
CA MET A 1 18.26 -9.06 29.35
C MET A 1 18.72 -8.90 27.91
N HIS A 2 18.03 -9.45 26.90
CA HIS A 2 18.41 -9.24 25.49
C HIS A 2 17.25 -9.24 24.47
N THR A 3 16.01 -9.20 24.92
CA THR A 3 14.82 -9.28 24.05
C THR A 3 14.46 -7.97 23.35
N GLY A 4 15.02 -6.82 23.74
CA GLY A 4 14.67 -5.51 23.15
C GLY A 4 15.36 -5.14 21.84
N ARG A 5 16.53 -5.72 21.52
CA ARG A 5 17.34 -5.30 20.36
C ARG A 5 16.89 -5.96 19.06
N HIS A 6 16.42 -7.21 19.12
CA HIS A 6 15.94 -7.94 17.94
C HIS A 6 14.54 -7.48 17.49
N ILE A 7 13.66 -7.12 18.43
CA ILE A 7 12.30 -6.64 18.13
C ILE A 7 12.37 -5.29 17.38
N SER A 8 13.22 -4.37 17.82
CA SER A 8 13.36 -3.06 17.16
C SER A 8 13.99 -3.15 15.76
N GLY A 9 14.92 -4.09 15.54
CA GLY A 9 15.55 -4.29 14.24
C GLY A 9 14.58 -4.85 13.19
N GLN A 10 13.85 -5.93 13.52
CA GLN A 10 12.84 -6.49 12.61
C GLN A 10 11.71 -5.50 12.35
N TYR A 11 11.25 -4.79 13.39
CA TYR A 11 10.24 -3.74 13.26
C TYR A 11 10.66 -2.62 12.30
N ASN A 12 11.92 -2.17 12.37
CA ASN A 12 12.41 -1.13 11.47
C ASN A 12 12.47 -1.62 10.02
N VAL A 13 12.83 -2.89 9.79
CA VAL A 13 12.82 -3.51 8.46
C VAL A 13 11.40 -3.62 7.91
N GLU A 14 10.43 -4.01 8.74
CA GLU A 14 9.02 -4.09 8.35
C GLU A 14 8.46 -2.70 7.99
N LEU A 15 8.80 -1.65 8.75
CA LEU A 15 8.42 -0.27 8.42
C LEU A 15 9.05 0.23 7.12
N GLU A 16 10.34 -0.04 6.91
CA GLU A 16 11.01 0.32 5.66
C GLU A 16 10.42 -0.42 4.45
N ALA A 17 10.05 -1.68 4.64
CA ALA A 17 9.35 -2.43 3.61
C ALA A 17 8.01 -1.77 3.27
N ILE A 18 7.18 -1.41 4.24
CA ILE A 18 5.91 -0.71 3.99
C ILE A 18 6.15 0.62 3.27
N ARG A 19 7.15 1.40 3.72
CA ARG A 19 7.51 2.66 3.06
C ARG A 19 7.87 2.44 1.59
N SER A 20 8.64 1.40 1.28
CA SER A 20 8.97 1.05 -0.10
C SER A 20 7.73 0.69 -0.91
N HIS A 21 6.82 -0.12 -0.36
CA HIS A 21 5.58 -0.50 -1.06
C HIS A 21 4.69 0.72 -1.35
N VAL A 22 4.56 1.63 -0.39
CA VAL A 22 3.80 2.88 -0.56
C VAL A 22 4.42 3.75 -1.66
N LEU A 23 5.75 3.87 -1.71
CA LEU A 23 6.44 4.62 -2.77
C LEU A 23 6.24 3.99 -4.15
N THR A 24 6.30 2.65 -4.25
CA THR A 24 6.03 1.93 -5.49
C THR A 24 4.59 2.12 -5.96
N MET A 25 3.62 2.00 -5.05
CA MET A 25 2.21 2.26 -5.35
C MET A 25 1.99 3.71 -5.80
N GLY A 26 2.62 4.68 -5.12
CA GLY A 26 2.55 6.09 -5.51
C GLY A 26 3.04 6.35 -6.93
N GLY A 27 4.17 5.75 -7.33
CA GLY A 27 4.67 5.87 -8.70
C GLY A 27 3.72 5.26 -9.75
N LEU A 28 3.05 4.16 -9.42
CA LEU A 28 2.04 3.55 -10.29
C LEU A 28 0.81 4.46 -10.43
N VAL A 29 0.33 5.04 -9.32
CA VAL A 29 -0.79 5.98 -9.31
C VAL A 29 -0.47 7.23 -10.13
N GLU A 30 0.73 7.78 -10.00
CA GLU A 30 1.17 8.93 -10.82
C GLU A 30 1.15 8.61 -12.32
N GLN A 31 1.60 7.40 -12.70
CA GLN A 31 1.55 6.95 -14.10
C GLN A 31 0.11 6.80 -14.59
N GLN A 32 -0.78 6.22 -13.78
CA GLN A 32 -2.20 6.09 -14.12
C GLN A 32 -2.89 7.44 -14.27
N LEU A 33 -2.58 8.40 -13.39
CA LEU A 33 -3.08 9.76 -13.48
C LEU A 33 -2.64 10.44 -14.78
N ALA A 34 -1.36 10.30 -15.16
CA ALA A 34 -0.84 10.82 -16.42
C ALA A 34 -1.56 10.22 -17.65
N PHE A 35 -1.82 8.91 -17.62
CA PHE A 35 -2.58 8.24 -18.69
C PHE A 35 -4.05 8.62 -18.71
N ALA A 36 -4.69 8.80 -17.55
CA ALA A 36 -6.06 9.27 -17.45
C ALA A 36 -6.20 10.65 -18.09
N LEU A 37 -5.32 11.59 -17.72
CA LEU A 37 -5.29 12.94 -18.31
C LEU A 37 -5.05 12.90 -19.82
N ARG A 38 -4.11 12.07 -20.29
CA ARG A 38 -3.83 11.91 -21.72
C ARG A 38 -5.01 11.32 -22.47
N SER A 39 -5.70 10.34 -21.90
CA SER A 39 -6.88 9.71 -22.49
C SER A 39 -8.04 10.71 -22.62
N LEU A 40 -8.21 11.56 -21.61
CA LEU A 40 -9.22 12.61 -21.60
C LEU A 40 -8.97 13.67 -22.67
N VAL A 41 -7.73 14.20 -22.74
CA VAL A 41 -7.35 15.24 -23.71
C VAL A 41 -7.46 14.74 -25.15
N ARG A 42 -7.12 13.46 -25.39
CA ARG A 42 -7.13 12.87 -26.75
C ARG A 42 -8.44 12.17 -27.10
N GLN A 43 -9.42 12.13 -26.18
CA GLN A 43 -10.63 11.31 -26.28
C GLN A 43 -10.33 9.85 -26.65
N ASP A 44 -9.22 9.32 -26.12
CA ASP A 44 -8.75 7.97 -26.40
C ASP A 44 -9.39 6.97 -25.43
N TYR A 45 -10.50 6.39 -25.88
CA TYR A 45 -11.29 5.45 -25.10
C TYR A 45 -10.55 4.15 -24.77
N GLU A 46 -9.63 3.72 -25.65
CA GLU A 46 -8.84 2.50 -25.41
C GLU A 46 -7.79 2.72 -24.34
N LEU A 47 -7.16 3.91 -24.30
CA LEU A 47 -6.27 4.26 -23.20
C LEU A 47 -7.05 4.39 -21.87
N ALA A 48 -8.26 4.96 -21.89
CA ALA A 48 -9.10 5.06 -20.70
C ALA A 48 -9.46 3.67 -20.13
N LYS A 49 -9.83 2.71 -20.99
CA LYS A 49 -10.06 1.31 -20.58
C LYS A 49 -8.84 0.67 -19.93
N LYS A 50 -7.65 0.93 -20.48
CA LYS A 50 -6.40 0.42 -19.90
C LYS A 50 -6.16 1.00 -18.51
N VAL A 51 -6.39 2.29 -18.30
CA VAL A 51 -6.26 2.91 -16.97
C VAL A 51 -7.19 2.23 -15.97
N VAL A 52 -8.45 1.97 -16.35
CA VAL A 52 -9.41 1.25 -15.48
C VAL A 52 -8.96 -0.19 -15.18
N ALA A 53 -8.40 -0.89 -16.17
CA ALA A 53 -7.89 -2.24 -15.94
C ALA A 53 -6.66 -2.26 -15.01
N GLU A 54 -5.76 -1.28 -15.15
CA GLU A 54 -4.56 -1.15 -14.34
C GLU A 54 -4.86 -0.70 -12.90
N ASP A 55 -5.98 -0.02 -12.65
CA ASP A 55 -6.43 0.37 -11.31
C ASP A 55 -6.52 -0.83 -10.35
N HIS A 56 -6.86 -2.02 -10.86
CA HIS A 56 -6.86 -3.26 -10.08
C HIS A 56 -5.50 -3.58 -9.43
N ASN A 57 -4.39 -3.20 -10.07
CA ASN A 57 -3.06 -3.40 -9.52
C ASN A 57 -2.80 -2.48 -8.32
N VAL A 58 -3.30 -1.24 -8.36
CA VAL A 58 -3.22 -0.29 -7.23
C VAL A 58 -4.07 -0.80 -6.06
N ASN A 59 -5.30 -1.24 -6.32
CA ASN A 59 -6.18 -1.79 -5.29
C ASN A 59 -5.55 -3.03 -4.60
N ALA A 60 -4.90 -3.91 -5.38
CA ALA A 60 -4.19 -5.05 -4.81
C ALA A 60 -3.00 -4.63 -3.92
N MET A 61 -2.26 -3.59 -4.32
CA MET A 61 -1.17 -3.03 -3.53
C MET A 61 -1.68 -2.38 -2.23
N GLU A 62 -2.80 -1.65 -2.30
CA GLU A 62 -3.45 -1.05 -1.13
C GLU A 62 -3.80 -2.12 -0.09
N VAL A 63 -4.51 -3.18 -0.50
CA VAL A 63 -4.86 -4.29 0.39
C VAL A 63 -3.61 -4.93 1.02
N ALA A 64 -2.56 -5.16 0.22
CA ALA A 64 -1.32 -5.74 0.72
C ALA A 64 -0.61 -4.83 1.76
N ILE A 65 -0.63 -3.52 1.55
CA ILE A 65 -0.08 -2.52 2.48
C ILE A 65 -0.90 -2.48 3.77
N ASP A 66 -2.23 -2.49 3.67
CA ASP A 66 -3.13 -2.48 4.84
C ASP A 66 -2.99 -3.73 5.70
N GLU A 67 -2.85 -4.91 5.07
CA GLU A 67 -2.56 -6.14 5.78
C GLU A 67 -1.19 -6.07 6.48
N ALA A 68 -0.18 -5.50 5.83
CA ALA A 68 1.14 -5.31 6.43
C ALA A 68 1.08 -4.37 7.64
N CYS A 69 0.39 -3.23 7.51
CA CYS A 69 0.14 -2.30 8.61
C CYS A 69 -0.57 -2.98 9.77
N THR A 70 -1.65 -3.73 9.48
CA THR A 70 -2.43 -4.45 10.49
C THR A 70 -1.59 -5.50 11.22
N ARG A 71 -0.74 -6.26 10.51
CA ARG A 71 0.19 -7.23 11.13
C ARG A 71 1.18 -6.54 12.07
N ILE A 72 1.73 -5.40 11.69
CA ILE A 72 2.67 -4.64 12.54
C ILE A 72 1.97 -4.13 13.80
N ILE A 73 0.78 -3.55 13.65
CA ILE A 73 -0.02 -3.03 14.78
C ILE A 73 -0.43 -4.17 15.71
N ALA A 74 -0.94 -5.27 15.17
CA ALA A 74 -1.36 -6.45 15.94
C ALA A 74 -0.22 -7.12 16.72
N ARG A 75 1.03 -7.04 16.23
CA ARG A 75 2.22 -7.53 16.95
C ARG A 75 2.64 -6.65 18.11
N ARG A 76 2.27 -5.36 18.11
CA ARG A 76 2.67 -4.40 19.16
C ARG A 76 1.61 -4.19 20.24
N GLN A 77 0.33 -4.32 19.91
CA GLN A 77 -0.74 -4.19 20.89
C GLN A 77 -1.14 -5.58 21.41
N GLN A 78 -1.01 -5.79 22.73
CA GLN A 78 -1.81 -6.79 23.45
C GLN A 78 -3.31 -6.57 23.10
N PRO A 79 -4.20 -7.58 23.17
CA PRO A 79 -5.44 -7.60 22.40
C PRO A 79 -6.47 -6.57 22.92
N GLN A 80 -6.41 -5.34 22.39
CA GLN A 80 -7.46 -4.33 22.59
C GLN A 80 -8.51 -4.31 21.46
N VAL A 81 -8.49 -5.29 20.55
CA VAL A 81 -9.71 -5.63 19.77
C VAL A 81 -10.57 -6.61 20.59
N THR A 82 -10.94 -6.19 21.80
CA THR A 82 -12.13 -6.74 22.46
C THR A 82 -13.28 -5.80 22.13
N CYS A 83 -14.33 -6.36 21.54
CA CYS A 83 -15.57 -5.73 21.09
C CYS A 83 -15.98 -4.49 21.87
N VAL A 84 -16.07 -3.33 21.20
CA VAL A 84 -16.98 -2.25 21.56
C VAL A 84 -17.35 -1.46 20.29
N TRP A 85 -18.55 -1.81 19.77
CA TRP A 85 -19.39 -1.13 18.76
C TRP A 85 -18.96 -1.10 17.30
#